data_AF-A0A9X1RB50-F1
#
_entry.id   AF-A0A9X1RB50-F1
#
_cell.length_a   1.000
_cell.length_b   1.000
_cell.length_c   1.000
_cell.angle_alpha   90.00
_cell.angle_beta   90.00
_cell.angle_gamma   90.00
#
_symmetry.space_group_name_H-M   'P 1'
#
loop_
_entity.id
_entity.type
_entity.pdbx_description
1 polymer ?
#
loop_
_entity_poly.entity_id
_entity_poly.type
_entity_poly.pdbx_seq_one_letter_code
_entity_poly.pdbx_strand_id
1 'polypeptide(L)'
;MSLQRPPFDPVFILRFWREALDGSGSARWRVQVRNINTGRRDVVDDVQSAFTIVTANLNAAEEKYERSEEPRTGTSGDDFDDKSLC
;
A
#
# COMPACT_ATOMS: atom_id res chain seq x y z
N MET A 1 -26.25 -44.37 3.42
CA MET A 1 -25.39 -43.56 2.53
C MET A 1 -24.92 -42.36 3.34
N SER A 2 -23.66 -42.37 3.79
CA SER A 2 -23.07 -41.25 4.53
C SER A 2 -22.77 -40.12 3.53
N LEU A 3 -23.39 -38.96 3.74
CA LEU A 3 -23.00 -37.73 3.06
C LEU A 3 -21.56 -37.40 3.49
N GLN A 4 -20.58 -37.73 2.66
CA GLN A 4 -19.23 -37.19 2.80
C GLN A 4 -19.37 -35.66 2.66
N ARG A 5 -19.19 -34.93 3.77
CA ARG A 5 -19.03 -33.48 3.71
C ARG A 5 -17.83 -33.21 2.78
N PRO A 6 -17.95 -32.26 1.83
CA PRO A 6 -16.81 -31.88 1.00
C PRO A 6 -15.64 -31.46 1.92
N PRO A 7 -14.39 -31.71 1.50
CA PRO A 7 -13.24 -31.20 2.25
C PRO A 7 -13.44 -29.70 2.49
N PHE A 8 -13.33 -29.28 3.74
CA PHE A 8 -13.38 -27.87 4.09
C PHE A 8 -12.09 -27.24 3.58
N ASP A 9 -12.09 -26.83 2.31
CA ASP A 9 -10.94 -26.16 1.73
C ASP A 9 -10.65 -24.88 2.53
N PRO A 10 -9.38 -24.62 2.88
CA PRO A 10 -9.03 -23.42 3.63
C PRO A 10 -9.30 -22.17 2.77
N VAL A 11 -10.24 -21.34 3.23
CA VAL A 11 -10.59 -20.07 2.56
C VAL A 11 -10.03 -18.88 3.33
N PHE A 12 -9.27 -18.08 2.61
CA PHE A 12 -8.71 -16.81 3.06
C PHE A 12 -9.31 -15.66 2.23
N ILE A 13 -9.73 -14.59 2.90
CA ILE A 13 -10.08 -13.33 2.24
C ILE A 13 -8.94 -12.34 2.46
N LEU A 14 -8.48 -11.78 1.35
CA LEU A 14 -7.39 -10.82 1.31
C LEU A 14 -7.95 -9.47 0.87
N ARG A 15 -7.68 -8.44 1.68
CA ARG A 15 -8.11 -7.08 1.38
C ARG A 15 -6.93 -6.14 1.47
N PHE A 16 -6.72 -5.38 0.41
CA PHE A 16 -5.75 -4.30 0.32
C PHE A 16 -6.51 -3.00 0.11
N TRP A 17 -6.16 -1.95 0.84
CA TRP A 17 -6.71 -0.63 0.61
C TRP A 17 -5.73 0.44 1.07
N ARG A 18 -5.92 1.65 0.55
CA ARG A 18 -5.23 2.87 1.00
C ARG A 18 -6.05 3.49 2.12
N GLU A 19 -5.42 3.71 3.26
CA GLU A 19 -6.00 4.46 4.37
C GLU A 19 -5.33 5.82 4.44
N ALA A 20 -6.10 6.88 4.26
CA ALA A 20 -5.64 8.26 4.44
C ALA A 20 -5.35 8.49 5.92
N LEU A 21 -4.18 9.08 6.20
CA LEU A 21 -3.81 9.54 7.52
C LEU A 21 -4.25 11.00 7.62
N ASP A 22 -5.40 11.19 8.25
CA ASP A 22 -6.02 12.41 8.74
C ASP A 22 -5.38 13.72 8.22
N GLY A 23 -5.91 14.25 7.12
CA GLY A 23 -5.64 15.62 6.64
C GLY A 23 -4.22 15.91 6.15
N SER A 24 -3.26 14.99 6.28
CA SER A 24 -1.85 15.20 5.94
C SER A 24 -1.53 14.98 4.45
N GLY A 25 -2.51 14.53 3.66
CA GLY A 25 -2.27 14.07 2.29
C GLY A 25 -1.55 12.72 2.20
N SER A 26 -0.93 12.26 3.29
CA SER A 26 -0.28 10.95 3.35
C SER A 26 -1.32 9.84 3.48
N ALA A 27 -1.09 8.74 2.79
CA ALA A 27 -1.88 7.52 2.92
C ALA A 27 -0.95 6.33 2.99
N ARG A 28 -1.39 5.28 3.68
CA ARG A 28 -0.62 4.03 3.83
C ARG A 28 -1.39 2.84 3.30
N TRP A 29 -0.66 1.85 2.82
CA TRP A 29 -1.24 0.57 2.46
C TRP A 29 -1.61 -0.20 3.70
N ARG A 30 -2.87 -0.62 3.75
CA ARG A 30 -3.42 -1.50 4.75
C ARG A 30 -3.75 -2.84 4.13
N VAL A 31 -3.51 -3.88 4.91
CA VAL A 31 -3.78 -5.26 4.54
C VAL A 31 -4.56 -5.91 5.66
N GLN A 32 -5.62 -6.64 5.29
CA GLN A 32 -6.37 -7.49 6.19
C GLN A 32 -6.47 -8.88 5.60
N VAL A 33 -6.18 -9.87 6.44
CA VAL A 33 -6.40 -11.29 6.16
C VAL A 33 -7.53 -11.74 7.06
N ARG A 34 -8.63 -12.25 6.49
CA ARG A 34 -9.67 -12.93 7.25
C ARG A 34 -9.65 -14.42 6.93
N ASN A 35 -9.63 -15.22 7.98
CA ASN A 35 -9.71 -16.67 7.90
C ASN A 35 -11.15 -17.09 8.09
N ILE A 36 -11.75 -17.74 7.10
CA ILE A 36 -13.14 -18.20 7.19
C ILE A 36 -13.20 -19.65 7.65
N ASN A 37 -12.22 -20.47 7.24
CA ASN A 37 -12.27 -21.89 7.56
C ASN A 37 -10.90 -22.58 7.54
N THR A 38 -9.94 -22.05 8.29
CA THR A 38 -8.60 -22.63 8.34
C THR A 38 -8.52 -23.62 9.50
N GLY A 39 -8.77 -24.90 9.19
CA GLY A 39 -8.59 -26.01 10.14
C GLY A 39 -7.12 -26.29 10.53
N ARG A 40 -6.19 -25.46 10.06
CA ARG A 40 -4.73 -25.58 10.22
C ARG A 40 -4.11 -24.24 10.57
N ARG A 41 -3.59 -24.13 11.80
CA ARG A 41 -3.02 -22.90 12.36
C ARG A 41 -1.68 -22.53 11.72
N ASP A 42 -0.88 -23.53 11.38
CA ASP A 42 0.41 -23.38 10.70
C ASP A 42 0.28 -22.66 9.35
N VAL A 43 -0.73 -23.02 8.55
CA VAL A 43 -1.01 -22.37 7.26
C VAL A 43 -1.44 -20.91 7.46
N VAL A 44 -2.15 -20.60 8.54
CA VAL A 44 -2.54 -19.21 8.86
C VAL A 44 -1.31 -18.35 9.16
N ASP A 45 -0.37 -18.88 9.94
CA ASP A 45 0.82 -18.14 10.36
C ASP A 45 1.74 -17.86 9.16
N ASP A 46 1.93 -18.83 8.27
CA ASP A 46 2.71 -18.66 7.02
C ASP A 46 2.09 -17.59 6.11
N VAL A 47 0.78 -17.65 5.92
CA VAL A 47 0.00 -16.69 5.13
C VAL A 47 0.16 -15.29 5.72
N GLN A 48 -0.03 -15.11 7.03
CA GLN A 48 0.15 -13.81 7.70
C GLN A 48 1.57 -13.26 7.56
N SER A 49 2.59 -14.12 7.65
CA SER A 49 3.99 -13.73 7.45
C SER A 49 4.24 -13.20 6.04
N ALA A 50 3.77 -13.92 5.01
CA ALA A 50 3.87 -13.47 3.62
C ALA A 50 3.20 -12.10 3.40
N PHE A 51 2.03 -11.86 4.00
CA PHE A 51 1.36 -10.56 3.88
C PHE A 51 2.06 -9.43 4.61
N THR A 52 2.73 -9.72 5.72
CA THR A 52 3.55 -8.73 6.42
C THR A 52 4.68 -8.23 5.50
N ILE A 53 5.33 -9.13 4.77
CA ILE A 53 6.38 -8.79 3.79
C ILE A 53 5.82 -7.93 2.65
N VAL A 54 4.70 -8.34 2.05
CA VAL A 54 4.06 -7.58 0.96
C VAL A 54 3.66 -6.17 1.43
N THR A 55 3.09 -6.06 2.63
CA THR A 55 2.68 -4.77 3.21
C THR A 55 3.88 -3.84 3.42
N ALA A 56 5.00 -4.37 3.93
CA ALA A 56 6.21 -3.59 4.11
C ALA A 56 6.75 -3.06 2.77
N ASN A 57 6.78 -3.91 1.74
CA ASN A 57 7.24 -3.52 0.41
C ASN A 57 6.34 -2.46 -0.24
N LEU A 58 5.02 -2.58 -0.10
CA LEU A 58 4.07 -1.60 -0.63
C LEU A 58 4.21 -0.23 0.05
N ASN A 59 4.36 -0.21 1.38
CA ASN A 59 4.58 1.05 2.10
C ASN A 59 5.96 1.67 1.79
N ALA A 60 7.02 0.86 1.67
CA ALA A 60 8.34 1.35 1.28
C ALA A 60 8.37 1.89 -0.16
N ALA A 61 7.57 1.33 -1.06
CA ALA A 61 7.41 1.86 -2.42
C ALA A 61 6.70 3.22 -2.41
N GLU A 62 5.71 3.40 -1.54
CA GLU A 62 5.03 4.69 -1.35
C GLU A 62 5.98 5.77 -0.86
N GLU A 63 6.77 5.50 0.19
CA GLU A 63 7.73 6.46 0.74
C GLU A 63 8.76 6.92 -0.31
N LYS A 64 9.13 6.03 -1.24
CA LYS A 64 10.02 6.37 -2.35
C LYS A 64 9.34 7.24 -3.40
N TYR A 65 8.05 7.02 -3.64
CA TYR A 65 7.25 7.82 -4.57
C TYR A 65 7.07 9.25 -4.04
N GLU A 66 6.67 9.40 -2.78
CA GLU A 66 6.53 10.72 -2.13
C GLU A 66 7.85 11.51 -2.10
N ARG A 67 9.00 10.83 -1.86
CA ARG A 67 10.33 11.48 -1.92
C ARG A 67 10.72 11.94 -3.33
N SER A 68 10.17 11.31 -4.37
CA SER A 68 10.50 11.65 -5.77
C SER A 68 9.71 12.86 -6.28
N GLU A 69 8.65 13.28 -5.58
CA GLU A 69 7.81 14.43 -5.93
C GLU A 69 8.22 15.73 -5.18
N GLU A 70 9.48 15.86 -4.75
CA GLU A 70 9.99 17.17 -4.31
C GLU A 70 9.88 18.17 -5.47
N PRO A 71 9.25 19.35 -5.25
CA PRO A 71 8.98 20.29 -6.30
C PRO A 71 10.31 20.82 -6.85
N ARG A 72 10.51 20.69 -8.16
CA ARG A 72 11.42 21.59 -8.87
C ARG A 72 10.86 22.99 -8.63
N THR A 73 11.38 23.69 -7.63
CA THR A 73 11.30 25.13 -7.56
C THR A 73 11.90 25.63 -8.86
N GLY A 74 11.03 25.93 -9.83
CA GLY A 74 11.40 26.71 -10.98
C GLY A 74 12.00 27.99 -10.41
N THR A 75 13.31 28.13 -10.57
CA THR A 75 13.99 29.40 -10.37
C THR A 75 13.22 30.41 -11.21
N SER A 76 12.58 31.33 -10.50
CA SER A 76 11.88 32.48 -11.05
C SER A 76 12.77 33.08 -12.12
N GLY A 77 12.32 33.01 -13.37
CA GLY A 77 13.05 33.54 -14.51
C GLY A 77 13.35 35.00 -14.24
N ASP A 78 14.64 35.25 -14.07
CA ASP A 78 15.31 36.53 -14.03
C ASP A 78 14.61 37.53 -14.96
N ASP A 79 14.01 38.57 -14.37
CA ASP A 79 13.49 39.72 -15.12
C ASP A 79 14.63 40.30 -15.95
N PHE A 80 14.54 40.08 -17.26
CA PHE A 80 15.46 40.66 -18.23
C PHE A 80 15.22 42.17 -18.26
N ASP A 81 16.16 42.94 -17.72
CA ASP A 81 16.26 44.40 -17.82
C ASP A 81 16.17 44.83 -19.31
N ASP A 82 14.98 45.22 -19.76
CA ASP A 82 14.80 45.99 -21.00
C ASP A 82 15.13 47.44 -20.70
N LYS A 83 16.41 47.80 -20.84
CA LYS A 83 16.81 49.21 -20.99
C LYS A 83 16.31 49.71 -22.33
N SER A 84 15.08 50.19 -22.34
CA SER A 84 14.55 51.07 -23.38
C SER A 84 15.50 52.26 -23.57
N LEU A 85 16.13 52.29 -24.74
CA LEU A 85 16.85 53.43 -25.29
C LEU A 85 15.86 54.60 -25.45
N CYS A 86 16.10 55.69 -24.73
CA CYS A 86 15.67 57.05 -25.05
C CYS A 86 16.87 57.97 -24.90
#